data_AF-A0A815K2I0-F1
#
_entry.id   AF-A0A815K2I0-F1
#
_cell.length_a   1.000
_cell.length_b   1.000
_cell.length_c   1.000
_cell.angle_alpha   90.00
_cell.angle_beta   90.00
_cell.angle_gamma   90.00
#
_symmetry.space_group_name_H-M   'P 1'
#
loop_
_entity.id
_entity.type
_entity.pdbx_description
1 polymer ?
#
loop_
_entity_poly.entity_id
_entity_poly.type
_entity_poly.pdbx_seq_one_letter_code
_entity_poly.pdbx_strand_id
1 'polypeptide(L)'
;MVAITLSDPVKSLLRDIEFSNSASIKSSSLNIPLIDVPVFKIPSRTITINGTEFGNSIMNVGPTQTREDVIYAQFLAGNIPEFMRNAISVTVTAGNNTLIYWVLPDVLAVGTNADYLRTPLNPLTARKVADLFGCVLPTRKMAHQIWQTATVKLTPSPNGPPYDATMMSTERMIFHNKKIQTALGSKVPGELVAGHKKDVVISVGLLTHPKNVAIVGWWYPSGQIIQPLNYLSHDRYYKDYSHGIRLINRIVSVNGQWYDIYEVLRNNTLGNLISDEGPFDATQMYT
;
A
#
# COMPACT_ATOMS: atom_id res chain seq x y z
N MET A 1 36.97 33.46 -15.40
CA MET A 1 35.78 33.86 -16.19
C MET A 1 35.26 32.60 -16.85
N VAL A 2 34.08 32.06 -16.61
CA VAL A 2 32.88 32.49 -15.89
C VAL A 2 32.37 31.25 -15.15
N ALA A 3 32.10 31.38 -13.86
CA ALA A 3 31.40 30.37 -13.06
C ALA A 3 29.90 30.63 -13.19
N ILE A 4 29.11 29.56 -13.42
CA ILE A 4 27.65 29.60 -13.35
C ILE A 4 27.24 28.76 -12.15
N THR A 5 26.89 29.44 -11.07
CA THR A 5 26.24 28.92 -9.87
C THR A 5 24.73 28.87 -10.10
N LEU A 6 24.12 27.72 -9.83
CA LEU A 6 22.67 27.56 -9.75
C LEU A 6 22.24 27.75 -8.28
N SER A 7 21.20 28.55 -8.06
CA SER A 7 20.71 29.03 -6.76
C SER A 7 19.53 28.22 -6.22
N ASP A 8 19.59 27.90 -4.91
CA ASP A 8 18.55 27.30 -4.07
C ASP A 8 17.36 28.25 -3.80
N PRO A 9 16.10 27.76 -3.81
CA PRO A 9 14.98 28.49 -3.22
C PRO A 9 14.29 27.68 -2.10
N VAL A 10 14.86 27.65 -0.89
CA VAL A 10 14.16 27.16 0.33
C VAL A 10 14.49 27.97 1.60
N LYS A 11 14.88 29.25 1.49
CA LYS A 11 15.30 30.04 2.69
C LYS A 11 14.67 31.43 2.85
N SER A 12 13.38 31.58 2.62
CA SER A 12 12.71 32.88 2.81
C SER A 12 11.25 32.82 3.27
N LEU A 13 10.93 32.05 4.31
CA LEU A 13 9.58 32.10 4.90
C LEU A 13 9.54 32.06 6.43
N LEU A 14 10.55 32.60 7.12
CA LEU A 14 10.59 32.65 8.60
C LEU A 14 11.24 33.94 9.15
N ARG A 15 10.84 35.09 8.65
CA ARG A 15 11.03 36.36 9.38
C ARG A 15 9.72 37.14 9.32
N ASP A 16 9.38 37.74 10.45
CA ASP A 16 8.26 38.65 10.69
C ASP A 16 7.01 38.02 11.31
N ILE A 17 7.11 37.67 12.60
CA ILE A 17 5.96 37.79 13.51
C ILE A 17 6.47 38.36 14.84
N GLU A 18 6.20 39.65 15.07
CA GLU A 18 6.15 40.24 16.41
C GLU A 18 5.00 41.26 16.51
N PHE A 19 4.25 41.15 17.62
CA PHE A 19 3.23 42.04 18.23
C PHE A 19 1.85 42.29 17.57
N SER A 20 0.77 41.81 18.21
CA SER A 20 -0.04 42.60 19.18
C SER A 20 -1.39 41.94 19.53
N ASN A 21 -1.83 42.12 20.79
CA ASN A 21 -3.13 41.70 21.34
C ASN A 21 -4.25 42.68 20.97
N SER A 22 -5.41 42.20 20.50
CA SER A 22 -6.76 42.50 21.04
C SER A 22 -7.92 42.10 20.09
N ALA A 23 -8.87 41.33 20.64
CA ALA A 23 -10.31 41.20 20.35
C ALA A 23 -10.87 41.36 18.90
N SER A 24 -11.46 40.28 18.37
CA SER A 24 -12.90 40.12 18.06
C SER A 24 -13.12 38.98 17.05
N ILE A 25 -13.95 38.01 17.40
CA ILE A 25 -14.33 36.90 16.52
C ILE A 25 -15.34 37.44 15.50
N LYS A 26 -14.92 37.54 14.24
CA LYS A 26 -15.82 37.60 13.09
C LYS A 26 -15.63 36.32 12.28
N SER A 27 -16.73 35.65 12.00
CA SER A 27 -16.81 34.51 11.10
C SER A 27 -16.38 34.92 9.69
N SER A 28 -15.12 34.74 9.37
CA SER A 28 -14.67 34.57 8.00
C SER A 28 -14.53 33.08 7.77
N SER A 29 -15.24 32.58 6.76
CA SER A 29 -15.04 31.25 6.19
C SER A 29 -13.56 30.90 6.19
N LEU A 30 -13.17 29.96 7.06
CA LEU A 30 -11.86 29.34 7.00
C LEU A 30 -11.75 28.71 5.61
N ASN A 31 -11.03 29.39 4.71
CA ASN A 31 -10.38 28.73 3.59
C ASN A 31 -9.39 27.75 4.22
N ILE A 32 -9.88 26.56 4.55
CA ILE A 32 -9.02 25.41 4.78
C ILE A 32 -8.35 25.21 3.42
N PRO A 33 -7.02 25.42 3.29
CA PRO A 33 -6.35 25.12 2.05
C PRO A 33 -6.68 23.66 1.74
N LEU A 34 -7.18 23.40 0.52
CA LEU A 34 -7.27 22.05 -0.01
C LEU A 34 -5.96 21.36 0.35
N ILE A 35 -6.02 20.44 1.30
CA ILE A 35 -4.88 19.61 1.66
C ILE A 35 -4.58 18.88 0.35
N ASP A 36 -3.52 19.29 -0.34
CA ASP A 36 -3.08 18.61 -1.55
C ASP A 36 -2.90 17.14 -1.18
N VAL A 37 -3.81 16.30 -1.65
CA VAL A 37 -3.77 14.86 -1.42
C VAL A 37 -2.42 14.39 -1.97
N PRO A 38 -1.57 13.75 -1.15
CA PRO A 38 -0.25 13.38 -1.62
C PRO A 38 -0.38 12.39 -2.78
N VAL A 39 0.18 12.79 -3.92
CA VAL A 39 0.16 11.97 -5.14
C VAL A 39 1.21 10.87 -5.00
N PHE A 40 0.83 9.65 -5.34
CA PHE A 40 1.77 8.53 -5.42
C PHE A 40 2.78 8.75 -6.55
N LYS A 41 4.05 8.38 -6.34
CA LYS A 41 5.12 8.56 -7.35
C LYS A 41 5.12 7.47 -8.43
N ILE A 42 3.94 7.02 -8.83
CA ILE A 42 3.76 5.95 -9.81
C ILE A 42 4.23 6.47 -11.17
N PRO A 43 5.18 5.80 -11.86
CA PRO A 43 5.63 6.22 -13.17
C PRO A 43 4.50 6.38 -14.17
N SER A 44 4.71 7.25 -15.15
CA SER A 44 3.83 7.31 -16.32
C SER A 44 3.89 5.99 -17.08
N ARG A 45 2.74 5.57 -17.59
CA ARG A 45 2.63 4.31 -18.33
C ARG A 45 3.40 4.40 -19.65
N THR A 46 4.30 3.45 -19.89
CA THR A 46 5.07 3.34 -21.16
C THR A 46 4.78 2.05 -21.92
N ILE A 47 3.92 1.17 -21.40
CA ILE A 47 3.52 -0.10 -22.01
C ILE A 47 2.00 -0.32 -21.92
N THR A 48 1.45 -1.10 -22.85
CA THR A 48 0.00 -1.26 -23.03
C THR A 48 -0.54 -2.66 -22.77
N ILE A 49 0.31 -3.62 -22.34
CA ILE A 49 -0.13 -4.99 -22.09
C ILE A 49 -1.20 -5.05 -21.00
N ASN A 50 -2.32 -5.72 -21.28
CA ASN A 50 -3.42 -5.88 -20.33
C ASN A 50 -3.20 -7.05 -19.35
N GLY A 51 -4.09 -7.21 -18.38
CA GLY A 51 -3.97 -8.23 -17.33
C GLY A 51 -3.94 -9.66 -17.88
N THR A 52 -4.83 -9.99 -18.82
CA THR A 52 -4.91 -11.31 -19.46
C THR A 52 -3.67 -11.63 -20.29
N GLU A 53 -3.25 -10.71 -21.17
CA GLU A 53 -2.04 -10.85 -21.99
C GLU A 53 -0.80 -11.02 -21.10
N PHE A 54 -0.70 -10.21 -20.04
CA PHE A 54 0.40 -10.31 -19.10
C PHE A 54 0.41 -11.66 -18.39
N GLY A 55 -0.73 -12.12 -17.86
CA GLY A 55 -0.84 -13.43 -17.22
C GLY A 55 -0.42 -14.58 -18.14
N ASN A 56 -0.82 -14.54 -19.41
CA ASN A 56 -0.41 -15.53 -20.41
C ASN A 56 1.10 -15.49 -20.68
N SER A 57 1.69 -14.29 -20.73
CA SER A 57 3.13 -14.13 -20.99
C SER A 57 4.03 -14.75 -19.90
N ILE A 58 3.54 -14.85 -18.66
CA ILE A 58 4.28 -15.42 -17.52
C ILE A 58 3.79 -16.80 -17.07
N MET A 59 2.93 -17.46 -17.85
CA MET A 59 2.35 -18.76 -17.48
C MET A 59 3.43 -19.81 -17.22
N ASN A 60 4.39 -19.94 -18.14
CA ASN A 60 5.42 -20.97 -18.10
C ASN A 60 6.74 -20.52 -17.45
N VAL A 61 6.79 -19.33 -16.85
CA VAL A 61 8.00 -18.80 -16.17
C VAL A 61 8.17 -19.43 -14.77
N GLY A 62 7.07 -19.96 -14.20
CA GLY A 62 7.05 -20.54 -12.86
C GLY A 62 7.23 -19.51 -11.73
N PRO A 63 7.17 -19.92 -10.45
CA PRO A 63 7.32 -19.03 -9.29
C PRO A 63 8.76 -18.62 -8.99
N THR A 64 9.50 -18.25 -10.03
CA THR A 64 10.94 -17.98 -10.04
C THR A 64 11.25 -16.50 -9.80
N GLN A 65 12.53 -16.18 -9.58
CA GLN A 65 13.00 -14.78 -9.55
C GLN A 65 12.74 -14.09 -10.89
N THR A 66 12.87 -14.79 -12.01
CA THR A 66 12.54 -14.26 -13.34
C THR A 66 11.11 -13.75 -13.43
N ARG A 67 10.14 -14.44 -12.82
CA ARG A 67 8.74 -13.96 -12.78
C ARG A 67 8.61 -12.67 -11.97
N GLU A 68 9.28 -12.60 -10.82
CA GLU A 68 9.30 -11.38 -9.99
C GLU A 68 9.89 -10.19 -10.76
N ASP A 69 10.98 -10.40 -11.49
CA ASP A 69 11.64 -9.36 -12.28
C ASP A 69 10.75 -8.88 -13.44
N VAL A 70 10.07 -9.80 -14.13
CA VAL A 70 9.12 -9.47 -15.21
C VAL A 70 7.91 -8.71 -14.67
N ILE A 71 7.37 -9.08 -13.50
CA ILE A 71 6.30 -8.32 -12.84
C ILE A 71 6.82 -6.93 -12.42
N TYR A 72 8.01 -6.85 -11.81
CA TYR A 72 8.61 -5.58 -11.40
C TYR A 72 8.81 -4.62 -12.59
N ALA A 73 9.22 -5.13 -13.75
CA ALA A 73 9.35 -4.36 -14.98
C ALA A 73 8.03 -3.71 -15.41
N GLN A 74 6.89 -4.34 -15.16
CA GLN A 74 5.57 -3.73 -15.42
C GLN A 74 5.35 -2.49 -14.56
N PHE A 75 5.72 -2.56 -13.27
CA PHE A 75 5.58 -1.44 -12.34
C PHE A 75 6.59 -0.31 -12.62
N LEU A 76 7.81 -0.64 -13.03
CA LEU A 76 8.79 0.32 -13.55
C LEU A 76 8.24 1.09 -14.76
N ALA A 77 7.53 0.40 -15.64
CA ALA A 77 6.88 0.98 -16.81
C ALA A 77 5.51 1.63 -16.52
N GLY A 78 5.13 1.79 -15.24
CA GLY A 78 3.86 2.41 -14.85
C GLY A 78 2.61 1.64 -15.28
N ASN A 79 2.72 0.34 -15.59
CA ASN A 79 1.60 -0.50 -16.03
C ASN A 79 0.73 -0.96 -14.87
N ILE A 80 -0.03 -0.03 -14.31
CA ILE A 80 -1.08 -0.29 -13.35
C ILE A 80 -2.40 0.31 -13.85
N PRO A 81 -3.57 -0.23 -13.48
CA PRO A 81 -4.84 0.40 -13.82
C PRO A 81 -4.88 1.86 -13.39
N GLU A 82 -5.38 2.75 -14.24
CA GLU A 82 -5.43 4.20 -13.95
C GLU A 82 -6.26 4.52 -12.71
N PHE A 83 -7.31 3.75 -12.42
CA PHE A 83 -8.08 3.94 -11.18
C PHE A 83 -7.22 3.79 -9.91
N MET A 84 -6.13 3.00 -9.97
CA MET A 84 -5.24 2.79 -8.83
C MET A 84 -4.46 4.05 -8.46
N ARG A 85 -4.33 5.02 -9.37
CA ARG A 85 -3.62 6.28 -9.12
C ARG A 85 -4.42 7.24 -8.23
N ASN A 86 -5.71 6.98 -8.04
CA ASN A 86 -6.59 7.79 -7.22
C ASN A 86 -6.49 7.34 -5.76
N ALA A 87 -5.76 8.10 -4.96
CA ALA A 87 -5.55 7.82 -3.55
C ALA A 87 -6.86 7.84 -2.74
N ILE A 88 -7.02 6.88 -1.82
CA ILE A 88 -8.11 6.87 -0.84
C ILE A 88 -7.55 7.21 0.54
N SER A 89 -8.14 8.19 1.21
CA SER A 89 -7.76 8.56 2.57
C SER A 89 -8.33 7.59 3.61
N VAL A 90 -7.53 7.26 4.62
CA VAL A 90 -7.93 6.57 5.84
C VAL A 90 -7.61 7.49 7.02
N THR A 91 -8.64 7.83 7.80
CA THR A 91 -8.53 8.70 8.97
C THR A 91 -8.60 7.86 10.24
N VAL A 92 -7.63 8.03 11.12
CA VAL A 92 -7.53 7.31 12.39
C VAL A 92 -7.34 8.31 13.52
N THR A 93 -8.11 8.14 14.61
CA THR A 93 -8.04 9.02 15.78
C THR A 93 -7.79 8.18 17.03
N ALA A 94 -6.86 8.62 17.87
CA ALA A 94 -6.66 8.09 19.21
C ALA A 94 -6.25 9.20 20.18
N GLY A 95 -7.03 9.37 21.25
CA GLY A 95 -6.87 10.52 22.15
C GLY A 95 -7.02 11.84 21.38
N ASN A 96 -6.02 12.71 21.50
CA ASN A 96 -5.99 14.02 20.85
C ASN A 96 -5.28 14.01 19.48
N ASN A 97 -4.86 12.85 18.98
CA ASN A 97 -4.15 12.75 17.71
C ASN A 97 -5.07 12.18 16.63
N THR A 98 -5.11 12.87 15.49
CA THR A 98 -5.72 12.40 14.26
C THR A 98 -4.65 12.26 13.19
N LEU A 99 -4.54 11.07 12.60
CA LEU A 99 -3.67 10.77 11.48
C LEU A 99 -4.52 10.45 10.26
N ILE A 100 -4.16 11.02 9.11
CA ILE A 100 -4.71 10.71 7.79
C ILE A 100 -3.57 10.14 6.95
N TYR A 101 -3.77 8.94 6.41
CA TYR A 101 -2.88 8.34 5.43
C TYR A 101 -3.64 7.98 4.16
N TRP A 102 -2.91 7.79 3.07
CA TRP A 102 -3.49 7.53 1.75
C TRP A 102 -3.05 6.18 1.22
N VAL A 103 -4.00 5.39 0.77
CA VAL A 103 -3.80 4.02 0.28
C VAL A 103 -4.26 3.91 -1.17
N LEU A 104 -3.63 3.00 -1.93
CA LEU A 104 -4.16 2.61 -3.24
C LEU A 104 -5.55 1.95 -3.06
N PRO A 105 -6.50 2.15 -4.00
CA PRO A 105 -7.86 1.59 -3.92
C PRO A 105 -7.90 0.06 -3.79
N ASP A 106 -6.91 -0.65 -4.32
CA ASP A 106 -6.82 -2.10 -4.27
C ASP A 106 -5.38 -2.57 -4.01
N VAL A 107 -5.16 -3.88 -3.96
CA VAL A 107 -3.83 -4.48 -4.03
C VAL A 107 -3.24 -4.31 -5.44
N LEU A 108 -1.90 -4.28 -5.54
CA LEU A 108 -1.20 -4.08 -6.81
C LEU A 108 -1.70 -5.03 -7.90
N ALA A 109 -1.88 -4.45 -9.08
CA ALA A 109 -2.29 -5.15 -10.28
C ALA A 109 -1.58 -4.60 -11.51
N VAL A 110 -1.35 -5.48 -12.48
CA VAL A 110 -0.82 -5.15 -13.81
C VAL A 110 -1.97 -5.12 -14.81
N GLY A 111 -1.98 -4.15 -15.71
CA GLY A 111 -2.94 -4.08 -16.81
C GLY A 111 -3.72 -2.77 -16.85
N THR A 112 -4.89 -2.79 -17.49
CA THR A 112 -5.75 -1.61 -17.74
C THR A 112 -6.91 -1.55 -16.76
N ASN A 113 -7.73 -0.48 -16.80
CA ASN A 113 -8.96 -0.41 -16.00
C ASN A 113 -9.96 -1.54 -16.32
N ALA A 114 -10.01 -1.97 -17.58
CA ALA A 114 -10.96 -2.97 -18.04
C ALA A 114 -10.46 -4.42 -17.83
N ASP A 115 -9.15 -4.62 -17.91
CA ASP A 115 -8.52 -5.94 -17.77
C ASP A 115 -7.19 -5.81 -17.04
N TYR A 116 -7.18 -6.32 -15.80
CA TYR A 116 -6.04 -6.30 -14.90
C TYR A 116 -5.92 -7.59 -14.09
N LEU A 117 -4.68 -7.90 -13.74
CA LEU A 117 -4.29 -9.06 -12.95
C LEU A 117 -3.70 -8.60 -11.63
N ARG A 118 -4.36 -8.91 -10.50
CA ARG A 118 -3.78 -8.70 -9.17
C ARG A 118 -2.57 -9.62 -8.97
N THR A 119 -1.39 -9.05 -8.82
CA THR A 119 -0.12 -9.77 -8.82
C THR A 119 0.47 -9.88 -7.41
N PRO A 120 0.42 -11.08 -6.79
CA PRO A 120 1.29 -11.43 -5.66
C PRO A 120 2.76 -11.13 -5.95
N LEU A 121 3.47 -10.68 -4.93
CA LEU A 121 4.93 -10.54 -4.93
C LEU A 121 5.49 -11.17 -3.65
N ASN A 122 6.77 -11.53 -3.67
CA ASN A 122 7.51 -11.68 -2.42
C ASN A 122 7.73 -10.29 -1.77
N PRO A 123 7.98 -10.22 -0.45
CA PRO A 123 8.16 -8.94 0.23
C PRO A 123 9.36 -8.12 -0.27
N LEU A 124 10.42 -8.76 -0.79
CA LEU A 124 11.60 -8.04 -1.32
C LEU A 124 11.25 -7.26 -2.59
N THR A 125 10.53 -7.88 -3.53
CA THR A 125 10.04 -7.20 -4.74
C THR A 125 8.97 -6.18 -4.39
N ALA A 126 8.06 -6.51 -3.46
CA ALA A 126 7.04 -5.58 -2.99
C ALA A 126 7.66 -4.31 -2.38
N ARG A 127 8.75 -4.44 -1.62
CA ARG A 127 9.51 -3.31 -1.08
C ARG A 127 10.09 -2.44 -2.19
N LYS A 128 10.71 -3.03 -3.22
CA LYS A 128 11.23 -2.29 -4.38
C LYS A 128 10.14 -1.46 -5.07
N VAL A 129 8.95 -2.04 -5.27
CA VAL A 129 7.80 -1.30 -5.85
C VAL A 129 7.33 -0.20 -4.91
N ALA A 130 7.28 -0.47 -3.60
CA ALA A 130 6.91 0.55 -2.62
C ALA A 130 7.89 1.74 -2.67
N ASP A 131 9.19 1.49 -2.70
CA ASP A 131 10.21 2.54 -2.81
C ASP A 131 10.07 3.34 -4.11
N LEU A 132 9.88 2.65 -5.24
CA LEU A 132 9.63 3.27 -6.55
C LEU A 132 8.43 4.23 -6.51
N PHE A 133 7.34 3.84 -5.84
CA PHE A 133 6.10 4.64 -5.80
C PHE A 133 6.06 5.66 -4.65
N GLY A 134 7.12 5.74 -3.83
CA GLY A 134 7.13 6.61 -2.65
C GLY A 134 6.19 6.12 -1.53
N CYS A 135 6.07 4.81 -1.40
CA CYS A 135 5.14 4.12 -0.51
C CYS A 135 5.83 3.32 0.60
N VAL A 136 5.00 2.74 1.46
CA VAL A 136 5.36 1.69 2.42
C VAL A 136 4.31 0.57 2.37
N LEU A 137 4.70 -0.63 2.81
CA LEU A 137 3.76 -1.72 3.10
C LEU A 137 3.02 -1.44 4.42
N PRO A 138 1.76 -1.89 4.59
CA PRO A 138 1.01 -1.69 5.83
C PRO A 138 1.62 -2.45 7.00
N THR A 139 1.34 -2.00 8.22
CA THR A 139 1.40 -2.85 9.41
C THR A 139 0.14 -3.71 9.49
N ARG A 140 0.09 -4.64 10.43
CA ARG A 140 -1.15 -5.36 10.77
C ARG A 140 -2.31 -4.41 11.10
N LYS A 141 -2.05 -3.38 11.90
CA LYS A 141 -3.06 -2.40 12.31
C LYS A 141 -3.60 -1.60 11.12
N MET A 142 -2.72 -1.16 10.22
CA MET A 142 -3.13 -0.46 9.00
C MET A 142 -3.96 -1.37 8.08
N ALA A 143 -3.57 -2.63 7.89
CA ALA A 143 -4.37 -3.58 7.11
C ALA A 143 -5.81 -3.71 7.64
N HIS A 144 -5.98 -3.76 8.97
CA HIS A 144 -7.29 -3.77 9.60
C HIS A 144 -8.06 -2.46 9.41
N GLN A 145 -7.42 -1.30 9.63
CA GLN A 145 -8.03 0.03 9.44
C GLN A 145 -8.50 0.27 7.99
N ILE A 146 -7.71 -0.17 7.02
CA ILE A 146 -8.06 -0.13 5.60
C ILE A 146 -9.29 -1.00 5.36
N TRP A 147 -9.32 -2.22 5.88
CA TRP A 147 -10.51 -3.07 5.76
C TRP A 147 -11.74 -2.41 6.39
N GLN A 148 -11.61 -1.82 7.59
CA GLN A 148 -12.71 -1.10 8.23
C GLN A 148 -13.25 0.03 7.35
N THR A 149 -12.35 0.80 6.73
CA THR A 149 -12.66 1.95 5.86
C THR A 149 -13.19 1.54 4.48
N ALA A 150 -12.83 0.36 3.98
CA ALA A 150 -13.20 -0.11 2.65
C ALA A 150 -14.73 -0.11 2.45
N THR A 151 -15.20 0.57 1.41
CA THR A 151 -16.62 0.55 1.01
C THR A 151 -16.98 -0.78 0.36
N VAL A 152 -16.01 -1.45 -0.25
CA VAL A 152 -16.18 -2.78 -0.85
C VAL A 152 -15.42 -3.82 -0.03
N LYS A 153 -16.15 -4.55 0.81
CA LYS A 153 -15.63 -5.69 1.58
C LYS A 153 -16.04 -7.00 0.90
N LEU A 154 -15.09 -7.66 0.24
CA LEU A 154 -15.34 -8.94 -0.42
C LEU A 154 -15.16 -10.09 0.56
N THR A 155 -16.06 -11.08 0.50
CA THR A 155 -15.91 -12.35 1.22
C THR A 155 -14.65 -13.07 0.73
N PRO A 156 -13.72 -13.48 1.63
CA PRO A 156 -12.56 -14.27 1.25
C PRO A 156 -12.94 -15.52 0.47
N SER A 157 -12.13 -15.83 -0.55
CA SER A 157 -12.34 -17.04 -1.35
C SER A 157 -11.01 -17.74 -1.67
N PRO A 158 -10.35 -18.36 -0.67
CA PRO A 158 -9.11 -19.10 -0.87
C PRO A 158 -9.23 -20.13 -2.01
N ASN A 159 -8.13 -20.40 -2.71
CA ASN A 159 -8.05 -21.58 -3.55
C ASN A 159 -7.90 -22.79 -2.62
N GLY A 160 -8.75 -23.79 -2.83
CA GLY A 160 -8.71 -25.05 -2.07
C GLY A 160 -7.48 -25.91 -2.41
N PRO A 161 -7.50 -27.19 -2.00
CA PRO A 161 -6.41 -28.13 -2.25
C PRO A 161 -6.13 -28.33 -3.75
N PRO A 162 -4.93 -28.82 -4.11
CA PRO A 162 -3.85 -29.22 -3.19
C PRO A 162 -3.15 -28.04 -2.52
N TYR A 163 -2.60 -28.23 -1.32
CA TYR A 163 -1.82 -27.21 -0.61
C TYR A 163 -0.33 -27.51 -0.77
N ASP A 164 0.15 -27.42 -2.01
CA ASP A 164 1.50 -27.77 -2.43
C ASP A 164 2.19 -26.60 -3.17
N ALA A 165 3.32 -26.86 -3.83
CA ALA A 165 4.06 -25.84 -4.57
C ALA A 165 3.25 -25.13 -5.66
N THR A 166 2.15 -25.72 -6.15
CA THR A 166 1.26 -25.08 -7.13
C THR A 166 0.55 -23.85 -6.54
N MET A 167 0.52 -23.68 -5.22
CA MET A 167 0.05 -22.45 -4.55
C MET A 167 0.73 -21.18 -5.11
N MET A 168 1.98 -21.28 -5.53
CA MET A 168 2.74 -20.17 -6.11
C MET A 168 2.60 -20.03 -7.63
N SER A 169 1.84 -20.90 -8.30
CA SER A 169 1.78 -20.94 -9.76
C SER A 169 1.03 -19.74 -10.37
N THR A 170 1.34 -19.44 -11.62
CA THR A 170 0.67 -18.37 -12.37
C THR A 170 -0.80 -18.72 -12.61
N GLU A 171 -1.12 -19.99 -12.84
CA GLU A 171 -2.49 -20.49 -13.01
C GLU A 171 -3.35 -20.18 -11.77
N ARG A 172 -2.84 -20.44 -10.57
CA ARG A 172 -3.58 -20.14 -9.33
C ARG A 172 -3.76 -18.65 -9.09
N MET A 173 -2.76 -17.85 -9.45
CA MET A 173 -2.86 -16.39 -9.42
C MET A 173 -3.98 -15.91 -10.35
N ILE A 174 -3.99 -16.35 -11.62
CA ILE A 174 -5.02 -16.00 -12.61
C ILE A 174 -6.40 -16.47 -12.17
N PHE A 175 -6.50 -17.72 -11.71
CA PHE A 175 -7.76 -18.30 -11.22
C PHE A 175 -8.33 -17.50 -10.04
N HIS A 176 -7.49 -17.15 -9.06
CA HIS A 176 -7.95 -16.36 -7.92
C HIS A 176 -8.31 -14.91 -8.32
N ASN A 177 -7.58 -14.31 -9.26
CA ASN A 177 -7.97 -13.01 -9.82
C ASN A 177 -9.36 -13.07 -10.45
N LYS A 178 -9.66 -14.11 -11.24
CA LYS A 178 -10.99 -14.31 -11.84
C LYS A 178 -12.09 -14.42 -10.77
N LYS A 179 -11.86 -15.17 -9.68
CA LYS A 179 -12.80 -15.25 -8.56
C LYS A 179 -13.10 -13.87 -7.95
N ILE A 180 -12.07 -13.04 -7.79
CA ILE A 180 -12.21 -11.68 -7.27
C ILE A 180 -12.99 -10.79 -8.26
N GLN A 181 -12.68 -10.85 -9.56
CA GLN A 181 -13.42 -10.10 -10.59
C GLN A 181 -14.90 -10.50 -10.62
N THR A 182 -15.21 -11.79 -10.51
CA THR A 182 -16.60 -12.26 -10.41
C THR A 182 -17.30 -11.73 -9.15
N ALA A 183 -16.62 -11.72 -8.00
CA ALA A 183 -17.17 -11.21 -6.74
C ALA A 183 -17.38 -9.68 -6.74
N LEU A 184 -16.56 -8.94 -7.49
CA LEU A 184 -16.76 -7.51 -7.71
C LEU A 184 -18.02 -7.25 -8.52
N GLY A 185 -18.28 -8.04 -9.57
CA GLY A 185 -19.46 -7.86 -10.43
C GLY A 185 -19.43 -6.51 -11.13
N SER A 186 -20.49 -5.73 -11.02
CA SER A 186 -20.63 -4.40 -11.64
C SER A 186 -20.11 -3.23 -10.78
N LYS A 187 -19.42 -3.49 -9.66
CA LYS A 187 -18.88 -2.42 -8.79
C LYS A 187 -17.85 -1.57 -9.54
N VAL A 188 -17.85 -0.28 -9.25
CA VAL A 188 -17.01 0.70 -9.97
C VAL A 188 -15.55 0.56 -9.54
N PRO A 189 -14.60 0.36 -10.46
CA PRO A 189 -13.18 0.40 -10.14
C PRO A 189 -12.77 1.76 -9.54
N GLY A 190 -11.97 1.74 -8.49
CA GLY A 190 -11.50 2.95 -7.79
C GLY A 190 -12.08 3.15 -6.39
N GLU A 191 -13.11 2.40 -6.01
CA GLU A 191 -13.50 2.28 -4.60
C GLU A 191 -12.45 1.50 -3.81
N LEU A 192 -12.36 1.74 -2.49
CA LEU A 192 -11.46 0.99 -1.63
C LEU A 192 -11.97 -0.44 -1.42
N VAL A 193 -11.24 -1.41 -1.97
CA VAL A 193 -11.56 -2.85 -1.92
C VAL A 193 -10.67 -3.56 -0.90
N ALA A 194 -11.28 -4.38 -0.03
CA ALA A 194 -10.57 -5.19 0.95
C ALA A 194 -11.20 -6.58 1.16
N GLY A 195 -10.58 -7.40 2.01
CA GLY A 195 -11.07 -8.74 2.41
C GLY A 195 -10.65 -9.90 1.51
N HIS A 196 -10.39 -9.65 0.24
CA HIS A 196 -10.16 -10.69 -0.76
C HIS A 196 -8.75 -11.32 -0.76
N LYS A 197 -7.75 -10.72 -0.09
CA LYS A 197 -6.34 -11.18 -0.05
C LYS A 197 -5.77 -11.13 1.38
N LYS A 198 -4.59 -11.73 1.56
CA LYS A 198 -3.72 -11.52 2.71
C LYS A 198 -2.75 -10.41 2.38
N ASP A 199 -2.81 -9.28 3.06
CA ASP A 199 -1.83 -8.22 2.89
C ASP A 199 -0.46 -8.70 3.37
N VAL A 200 0.58 -8.46 2.58
CA VAL A 200 1.98 -8.53 3.03
C VAL A 200 2.27 -7.27 3.84
N VAL A 201 2.75 -7.45 5.07
CA VAL A 201 2.87 -6.37 6.06
C VAL A 201 4.29 -6.23 6.59
N ILE A 202 4.61 -5.04 7.10
CA ILE A 202 5.74 -4.85 8.02
C ILE A 202 5.30 -5.17 9.45
N SER A 203 6.20 -5.75 10.24
CA SER A 203 5.91 -6.20 11.61
C SER A 203 7.18 -6.18 12.45
N VAL A 204 7.04 -5.88 13.75
CA VAL A 204 8.14 -5.92 14.72
C VAL A 204 8.74 -7.31 14.81
N GLY A 205 7.92 -8.36 14.64
CA GLY A 205 8.38 -9.76 14.62
C GLY A 205 9.46 -10.06 13.57
N LEU A 206 9.54 -9.28 12.50
CA LEU A 206 10.57 -9.43 11.47
C LEU A 206 11.95 -8.90 11.89
N LEU A 207 12.05 -8.10 12.96
CA LEU A 207 13.35 -7.73 13.53
C LEU A 207 14.11 -8.96 14.03
N THR A 208 13.39 -9.95 14.56
CA THR A 208 13.95 -11.24 15.00
C THR A 208 13.82 -12.34 13.95
N HIS A 209 12.99 -12.14 12.91
CA HIS A 209 12.79 -13.07 11.80
C HIS A 209 13.01 -12.39 10.43
N PRO A 210 14.19 -11.78 10.17
CA PRO A 210 14.41 -10.94 8.99
C PRO A 210 14.40 -11.70 7.67
N LYS A 211 14.42 -13.04 7.72
CA LYS A 211 14.37 -13.92 6.56
C LYS A 211 12.95 -14.38 6.20
N ASN A 212 11.93 -13.87 6.88
CA ASN A 212 10.55 -14.31 6.72
C ASN A 212 9.67 -13.26 6.04
N VAL A 213 8.48 -13.67 5.60
CA VAL A 213 7.39 -12.78 5.18
C VAL A 213 6.34 -12.70 6.27
N ALA A 214 5.80 -11.50 6.51
CA ALA A 214 4.66 -11.30 7.41
C ALA A 214 3.40 -11.07 6.57
N ILE A 215 2.34 -11.83 6.88
CA ILE A 215 1.06 -11.76 6.20
C ILE A 215 -0.10 -11.71 7.19
N VAL A 216 -1.14 -10.96 6.83
CA VAL A 216 -2.40 -10.89 7.57
C VAL A 216 -3.55 -10.67 6.62
N GLY A 217 -4.71 -11.26 6.87
CA GLY A 217 -5.93 -10.86 6.18
C GLY A 217 -6.81 -12.03 5.84
N TRP A 218 -7.44 -11.94 4.67
CA TRP A 218 -8.72 -12.59 4.42
C TRP A 218 -9.74 -12.25 5.51
N TRP A 219 -10.16 -10.98 5.47
CA TRP A 219 -11.17 -10.44 6.35
C TRP A 219 -12.56 -10.65 5.75
N TYR A 220 -13.42 -11.37 6.46
CA TYR A 220 -14.84 -11.42 6.14
C TYR A 220 -15.49 -10.05 6.35
N PRO A 221 -16.61 -9.75 5.67
CA PRO A 221 -17.40 -8.54 5.94
C PRO A 221 -17.85 -8.43 7.41
N SER A 222 -17.98 -9.55 8.13
CA SER A 222 -18.28 -9.61 9.57
C SER A 222 -17.13 -9.18 10.49
N GLY A 223 -15.90 -9.04 9.97
CA GLY A 223 -14.69 -8.77 10.74
C GLY A 223 -13.93 -10.01 11.20
N GLN A 224 -14.47 -11.20 10.99
CA GLN A 224 -13.70 -12.44 11.19
C GLN A 224 -12.54 -12.50 10.21
N ILE A 225 -11.38 -12.98 10.67
CA ILE A 225 -10.16 -13.11 9.88
C ILE A 225 -9.77 -14.58 9.71
N ILE A 226 -9.35 -14.98 8.51
CA ILE A 226 -8.80 -16.33 8.27
C ILE A 226 -7.32 -16.40 8.62
N GLN A 227 -6.55 -15.38 8.24
CA GLN A 227 -5.11 -15.31 8.50
C GLN A 227 -4.79 -14.21 9.51
N PRO A 228 -4.74 -14.51 10.83
CA PRO A 228 -4.05 -13.66 11.80
C PRO A 228 -2.61 -13.39 11.35
N LEU A 229 -2.01 -12.33 11.92
CA LEU A 229 -0.61 -11.98 11.65
C LEU A 229 0.28 -13.21 11.81
N ASN A 230 0.96 -13.56 10.73
CA ASN A 230 1.92 -14.65 10.70
C ASN A 230 3.19 -14.18 10.01
N TYR A 231 4.29 -14.17 10.75
CA TYR A 231 5.64 -13.88 10.28
C TYR A 231 6.60 -15.07 10.46
N LEU A 232 6.08 -16.26 10.78
CA LEU A 232 6.87 -17.43 11.17
C LEU A 232 6.87 -18.54 10.12
N SER A 233 5.77 -18.70 9.37
CA SER A 233 5.56 -19.91 8.56
C SER A 233 6.28 -19.93 7.22
N HIS A 234 6.70 -18.78 6.69
CA HIS A 234 7.23 -18.69 5.33
C HIS A 234 8.44 -17.76 5.26
N ASP A 235 9.41 -18.16 4.43
CA ASP A 235 10.56 -17.33 4.11
C ASP A 235 10.16 -16.12 3.23
N ARG A 236 11.07 -15.16 3.11
CA ARG A 236 10.90 -13.91 2.38
C ARG A 236 10.89 -14.06 0.84
N TYR A 237 11.03 -15.26 0.30
CA TYR A 237 10.86 -15.58 -1.13
C TYR A 237 9.55 -16.30 -1.43
N TYR A 238 8.75 -16.61 -0.41
CA TYR A 238 7.41 -17.17 -0.57
C TYR A 238 6.44 -16.14 -1.15
N LYS A 239 5.64 -16.56 -2.13
CA LYS A 239 4.57 -15.75 -2.75
C LYS A 239 3.52 -16.64 -3.40
N ASP A 240 2.40 -16.84 -2.71
CA ASP A 240 1.29 -17.58 -3.29
C ASP A 240 0.22 -16.66 -3.88
N TYR A 241 -0.77 -17.26 -4.55
CA TYR A 241 -1.92 -16.56 -5.12
C TYR A 241 -2.67 -15.65 -4.12
N SER A 242 -2.49 -15.83 -2.80
CA SER A 242 -3.24 -15.15 -1.76
C SER A 242 -2.59 -13.85 -1.28
N HIS A 243 -1.31 -13.62 -1.57
CA HIS A 243 -0.65 -12.36 -1.23
C HIS A 243 -1.32 -11.18 -1.95
N GLY A 244 -1.56 -10.12 -1.19
CA GLY A 244 -2.00 -8.81 -1.61
C GLY A 244 -0.92 -7.80 -1.27
N ILE A 245 -0.47 -7.04 -2.26
CA ILE A 245 0.50 -5.97 -2.05
C ILE A 245 -0.27 -4.66 -1.99
N ARG A 246 -0.53 -4.18 -0.78
CA ARG A 246 -1.21 -2.92 -0.55
C ARG A 246 -0.18 -1.84 -0.25
N LEU A 247 -0.29 -0.70 -0.92
CA LEU A 247 0.67 0.39 -0.77
C LEU A 247 0.03 1.63 -0.16
N ILE A 248 0.74 2.21 0.79
CA ILE A 248 0.36 3.43 1.51
C ILE A 248 1.38 4.50 1.17
N ASN A 249 0.94 5.71 0.86
CA ASN A 249 1.82 6.85 0.61
C ASN A 249 2.66 7.14 1.85
N ARG A 250 3.97 7.40 1.68
CA ARG A 250 4.84 7.75 2.80
C ARG A 250 4.47 9.09 3.43
N ILE A 251 3.88 10.00 2.67
CA ILE A 251 3.46 11.30 3.18
C ILE A 251 2.09 11.16 3.83
N VAL A 252 2.03 11.45 5.13
CA VAL A 252 0.83 11.36 5.97
C VAL A 252 0.59 12.69 6.67
N SER A 253 -0.65 12.97 7.06
CA SER A 253 -1.00 14.16 7.86
C SER A 253 -1.28 13.74 9.30
N VAL A 254 -0.68 14.40 10.28
CA VAL A 254 -0.96 14.23 11.71
C VAL A 254 -1.33 15.59 12.28
N ASN A 255 -2.55 15.73 12.80
CA ASN A 255 -3.08 16.98 13.34
C ASN A 255 -2.90 18.19 12.38
N GLY A 256 -3.05 17.95 11.06
CA GLY A 256 -2.90 18.97 10.03
C GLY A 256 -1.45 19.26 9.60
N GLN A 257 -0.44 18.58 10.18
CA GLN A 257 0.96 18.72 9.80
C GLN A 257 1.44 17.49 9.01
N TRP A 258 2.31 17.70 8.03
CA TRP A 258 2.81 16.62 7.15
C TRP A 258 4.02 15.90 7.74
N TYR A 259 4.04 14.57 7.65
CA TYR A 259 5.11 13.70 8.14
C TYR A 259 5.46 12.61 7.12
N ASP A 260 6.68 12.08 7.22
CA ASP A 260 7.00 10.76 6.67
C ASP A 260 6.48 9.68 7.63
N ILE A 261 5.75 8.70 7.11
CA ILE A 261 5.20 7.59 7.89
C ILE A 261 6.26 6.78 8.65
N TYR A 262 7.51 6.76 8.18
CA TYR A 262 8.60 6.13 8.93
C TYR A 262 8.94 6.89 10.22
N GLU A 263 8.81 8.21 10.24
CA GLU A 263 8.97 9.02 11.45
C GLU A 263 7.82 8.76 12.43
N VAL A 264 6.60 8.65 11.90
CA VAL A 264 5.42 8.28 12.69
C VAL A 264 5.60 6.91 13.34
N LEU A 265 6.02 5.89 12.58
CA LEU A 265 6.22 4.53 13.10
C LEU A 265 7.31 4.43 14.17
N ARG A 266 8.33 5.30 14.14
CA ARG A 266 9.37 5.36 15.18
C ARG A 266 8.93 6.13 16.43
N ASN A 267 7.88 6.93 16.35
CA ASN A 267 7.43 7.78 17.45
C ASN A 267 6.62 6.97 18.48
N ASN A 268 7.00 7.04 19.77
CA ASN A 268 6.37 6.28 20.85
C ASN A 268 4.87 6.58 21.04
N THR A 269 4.42 7.78 20.69
CA THR A 269 3.02 8.20 20.82
C THR A 269 2.27 8.00 19.50
N LEU A 270 2.81 8.51 18.40
CA LEU A 270 2.13 8.49 17.10
C LEU A 270 2.16 7.11 16.45
N GLY A 271 3.20 6.31 16.68
CA GLY A 271 3.31 4.96 16.13
C GLY A 271 2.14 4.07 16.53
N ASN A 272 1.59 4.27 17.74
CA ASN A 272 0.41 3.54 18.22
C ASN A 272 -0.87 3.84 17.42
N LEU A 273 -0.93 4.90 16.60
CA LEU A 273 -2.06 5.13 15.69
C LEU A 273 -2.11 4.07 14.59
N ILE A 274 -0.95 3.59 14.15
CA ILE A 274 -0.79 2.76 12.95
C ILE A 274 0.00 1.48 13.20
N SER A 275 0.43 1.18 14.42
CA SER A 275 1.03 -0.07 14.83
C SER A 275 0.40 -0.53 16.15
N ASP A 276 0.11 -1.82 16.27
CA ASP A 276 -0.29 -2.46 17.53
C ASP A 276 0.83 -3.36 18.09
N GLU A 277 2.01 -3.30 17.49
CA GLU A 277 3.24 -3.95 17.95
C GLU A 277 4.19 -2.94 18.63
N GLY A 278 3.74 -1.69 18.80
CA GLY A 278 4.54 -0.57 19.29
C GLY A 278 5.35 0.14 18.19
N PRO A 279 6.20 1.10 18.56
CA PRO A 279 7.04 1.86 17.63
C PRO A 279 8.25 1.03 17.17
N PHE A 280 8.64 1.18 15.92
CA PHE A 280 9.81 0.51 15.35
C PHE A 280 10.33 1.20 14.09
N ASP A 281 11.57 0.88 13.73
CA ASP A 281 12.18 1.34 12.49
C ASP A 281 11.82 0.43 11.31
N ALA A 282 10.74 0.76 10.62
CA ALA A 282 10.26 0.00 9.47
C ALA A 282 11.19 0.08 8.24
N THR A 283 12.24 0.93 8.23
CA THR A 283 13.22 0.95 7.14
C THR A 283 14.16 -0.26 7.16
N GLN A 284 14.18 -1.02 8.27
CA GLN A 284 14.95 -2.25 8.41
C GLN A 284 14.20 -3.48 7.84
N MET A 285 12.95 -3.30 7.41
CA MET A 285 12.10 -4.39 6.92
C MET A 285 12.38 -4.67 5.45
N TYR A 286 12.59 -5.94 5.11
CA TYR A 286 12.74 -6.43 3.74
C TYR A 286 13.91 -5.79 2.98
N THR A 287 15.04 -5.64 3.67
CA THR A 287 16.33 -5.19 3.15
C THR A 287 17.13 -6.31 2.49
#